data_AF-A0AAU2VG17-F1
#
_entry.id   AF-A0AAU2VG17-F1
#
_cell.length_a   1.000
_cell.length_b   1.000
_cell.length_c   1.000
_cell.angle_alpha   90.00
_cell.angle_beta   90.00
_cell.angle_gamma   90.00
#
_symmetry.space_group_name_H-M   'P 1'
#
loop_
_entity.id
_entity.type
_entity.pdbx_description
1 polymer ?
#
loop_
_entity_poly.entity_id
_entity_poly.type
_entity_poly.pdbx_seq_one_letter_code
_entity_poly.pdbx_strand_id
1 'polypeptide(L)' 'MYSLPTSTQAVVFDCDGLLVNTEDCWTVAEAAIFAAHGHSFGPEEKALVIGRTVEASGEAMAE' A
#
# COMPACT_ATOMS: atom_id res chain seq x y z
N MET A 1 11.40 18.02 -21.69
CA MET A 1 12.34 17.23 -20.87
C MET A 1 12.73 18.10 -19.69
N TYR A 2 12.28 17.79 -18.48
CA TYR A 2 12.61 18.60 -17.30
C TYR A 2 14.01 18.22 -16.81
N SER A 3 14.85 19.20 -16.51
CA SER A 3 16.13 18.98 -15.83
C SER A 3 15.88 18.69 -14.36
N LEU A 4 16.57 17.70 -13.81
CA LEU A 4 16.58 17.48 -12.37
C LEU A 4 17.35 18.62 -11.67
N PRO A 5 17.02 18.93 -10.40
CA PRO A 5 17.81 19.86 -9.59
C PRO A 5 19.24 19.35 -9.42
N THR A 6 20.22 20.25 -9.49
CA THR A 6 21.65 19.92 -9.31
C THR A 6 22.12 19.97 -7.86
N SER A 7 21.27 20.43 -6.94
CA SER A 7 21.52 20.42 -5.51
C SER A 7 20.22 20.14 -4.73
N THR A 8 20.36 19.61 -3.52
CA THR A 8 19.24 19.27 -2.64
C THR A 8 19.63 19.60 -1.20
N GLN A 9 18.75 20.29 -0.48
CA GLN A 9 19.00 20.68 0.92
C GLN A 9 18.61 19.58 1.92
N ALA A 10 17.65 18.74 1.57
CA ALA A 10 17.20 17.61 2.38
C ALA A 10 16.56 16.52 1.50
N VAL A 11 16.64 15.28 1.96
CA VAL A 11 15.98 14.12 1.33
C VAL A 11 15.05 13.50 2.36
N VAL A 12 13.79 13.30 1.98
CA VAL A 12 12.80 12.59 2.81
C VAL A 12 12.57 11.24 2.16
N PHE A 13 12.72 10.18 2.96
CA PHE A 13 12.43 8.82 2.54
C PHE A 13 11.09 8.41 3.12
N ASP A 14 10.26 7.81 2.28
CA ASP A 14 9.13 7.05 2.76
C ASP A 14 9.62 5.82 3.54
N CYS A 15 8.85 5.38 4.54
CA CYS A 15 9.25 4.25 5.37
C CYS A 15 8.79 2.92 4.77
N ASP A 16 7.47 2.78 4.59
CA ASP A 16 6.83 1.57 4.14
C ASP A 16 7.11 1.30 2.66
N GLY A 17 7.45 0.05 2.32
CA GLY A 17 7.78 -0.34 0.95
C GLY A 17 9.09 0.24 0.38
N LEU A 18 9.72 1.22 1.05
CA LEU A 18 10.98 1.84 0.63
C LEU A 18 12.14 1.53 1.58
N LEU A 19 12.09 2.02 2.83
CA LEU A 19 13.13 1.74 3.82
C LEU A 19 12.94 0.37 4.48
N VAL A 20 11.70 -0.06 4.62
CA VAL A 20 11.31 -1.34 5.21
C VAL A 20 10.36 -2.05 4.27
N ASN A 21 10.62 -3.33 3.97
CA ASN A 21 9.66 -4.16 3.24
C ASN A 21 8.50 -4.58 4.17
N THR A 22 7.55 -3.67 4.37
CA THR A 22 6.33 -3.93 5.15
C THR A 22 5.21 -4.55 4.32
N GLU A 23 5.38 -4.64 3.00
CA GLU A 23 4.38 -5.13 2.05
C GLU A 23 3.99 -6.59 2.27
N ASP A 24 4.94 -7.43 2.68
CA ASP A 24 4.66 -8.83 3.01
C ASP A 24 3.79 -8.95 4.26
N CYS A 25 4.07 -8.13 5.28
CA CYS A 25 3.30 -8.09 6.52
C CYS A 25 1.87 -7.58 6.27
N TRP A 26 1.72 -6.54 5.46
CA TRP A 26 0.42 -6.04 5.04
C TRP A 26 -0.38 -7.11 4.29
N THR A 27 0.26 -7.81 3.35
CA THR A 27 -0.40 -8.89 2.59
C THR A 27 -0.93 -10.00 3.51
N VAL A 28 -0.17 -10.38 4.54
CA VAL A 28 -0.62 -11.37 5.54
C VAL A 28 -1.83 -10.86 6.33
N ALA A 29 -1.80 -9.60 6.76
CA ALA A 29 -2.90 -9.00 7.52
C ALA A 29 -4.17 -8.89 6.68
N GLU A 30 -4.06 -8.39 5.46
CA GLU A 30 -5.18 -8.23 4.53
C GLU A 30 -5.79 -9.58 4.14
N ALA A 31 -4.95 -10.57 3.84
CA ALA A 31 -5.42 -11.93 3.58
C ALA A 31 -6.19 -12.53 4.77
N ALA A 32 -5.74 -12.28 6.00
CA ALA A 32 -6.45 -12.72 7.20
C ALA A 32 -7.80 -12.01 7.37
N ILE A 33 -7.87 -10.71 7.11
CA ILE A 33 -9.12 -9.93 7.17
C ILE A 33 -10.12 -10.45 6.12
N PHE A 34 -9.70 -10.59 4.86
CA PHE A 34 -10.58 -11.08 3.79
C PHE A 34 -11.06 -12.51 4.07
N ALA A 35 -10.17 -13.39 4.53
CA ALA A 35 -10.53 -14.77 4.87
C ALA A 35 -11.56 -14.84 6.02
N ALA A 36 -11.46 -13.96 7.02
CA ALA A 36 -12.44 -13.87 8.10
C ALA A 36 -13.85 -13.49 7.60
N HIS A 37 -13.94 -12.86 6.44
CA HIS A 37 -15.20 -12.50 5.77
C HIS A 37 -15.56 -13.44 4.61
N GLY A 38 -14.84 -14.55 4.42
CA GLY A 38 -15.14 -15.54 3.38
C GLY A 38 -14.65 -15.19 1.97
N HIS A 39 -13.73 -14.23 1.86
CA HIS A 39 -13.16 -13.78 0.60
C HIS A 39 -11.69 -14.19 0.45
N SER A 40 -11.24 -14.40 -0.79
CA SER A 40 -9.81 -14.50 -1.12
C SER A 40 -9.20 -13.12 -1.25
N PHE A 41 -7.90 -13.02 -1.02
CA PHE A 41 -7.12 -11.80 -1.25
C PHE A 41 -5.97 -12.11 -2.21
N GLY A 42 -6.00 -11.47 -3.37
CA GLY A 42 -5.02 -11.63 -4.44
C GLY A 42 -4.45 -10.28 -4.90
N PRO A 43 -3.67 -10.29 -6.00
CA PRO A 43 -3.04 -9.08 -6.51
C PRO A 43 -4.03 -7.97 -6.92
N GLU A 44 -5.23 -8.35 -7.37
CA GLU A 44 -6.27 -7.40 -7.78
C GLU A 44 -6.83 -6.66 -6.56
N GLU A 45 -7.17 -7.39 -5.49
CA GLU A 45 -7.62 -6.79 -4.23
C GLU A 45 -6.52 -5.94 -3.59
N LYS A 46 -5.27 -6.43 -3.60
CA LYS A 46 -4.12 -5.67 -3.09
C LYS A 46 -3.95 -4.34 -3.81
N ALA A 47 -4.10 -4.31 -5.13
CA ALA A 47 -3.98 -3.09 -5.91
C ALA A 47 -5.05 -2.03 -5.55
N LEU A 48 -6.21 -2.47 -5.03
CA LEU A 48 -7.28 -1.55 -4.60
C LEU A 48 -6.99 -0.87 -3.26
N VAL A 49 -6.17 -1.48 -2.39
CA VAL A 49 -6.02 -1.07 -0.98
C VAL A 49 -4.62 -0.61 -0.59
N ILE A 50 -3.57 -1.01 -1.32
CA ILE A 50 -2.18 -0.68 -1.01
C ILE A 50 -1.95 0.85 -0.93
N GLY A 51 -1.30 1.29 0.14
CA GLY A 51 -0.96 2.71 0.36
C GLY A 51 -2.16 3.63 0.64
N ARG A 52 -3.38 3.10 0.80
CA ARG A 52 -4.57 3.86 1.17
C ARG A 52 -4.78 3.90 2.68
N THR A 53 -5.57 4.88 3.13
CA THR A 53 -6.14 4.82 4.48
C THR A 53 -7.17 3.70 4.57
N VAL A 54 -7.43 3.22 5.78
CA VAL A 54 -8.41 2.14 6.01
C VAL A 54 -9.80 2.53 5.48
N GLU A 55 -10.21 3.80 5.65
CA GLU A 55 -11.48 4.31 5.15
C GLU A 55 -11.54 4.27 3.61
N ALA A 56 -10.49 4.76 2.94
CA ALA A 56 -10.43 4.77 1.47
C ALA A 56 -10.34 3.36 0.89
N SER A 57 -9.73 2.40 1.61
CA SER A 57 -9.74 0.99 1.25
C SER A 57 -11.14 0.39 1.39
N GLY A 58 -11.83 0.69 2.49
CA GLY A 58 -13.22 0.26 2.72
C GLY A 58 -14.18 0.77 1.66
N GLU A 59 -14.04 2.02 1.23
CA GLU A 59 -14.83 2.59 0.14
C GLU A 59 -14.57 1.87 -1.19
N ALA A 60 -13.31 1.60 -1.55
CA ALA A 60 -12.99 0.86 -2.79
C ALA A 60 -13.50 -0.58 -2.80
N MET A 61 -13.64 -1.22 -1.64
CA MET A 61 -14.17 -2.59 -1.55
C MET A 61 -15.71 -2.63 -1.62
N ALA A 62 -16.39 -1.50 -1.44
CA ALA A 62 -17.85 -1.42 -1.41
C ALA A 62 -18.47 -1.15 -2.80
N GLU A 63 -17.66 -0.79 -3.79
CA GLU A 63 -18.05 -0.60 -5.20
C GLU A 63 -18.12 -1.93 -5.96
#